data_AF-A0A537KCM3-F1
#
_entry.id   AF-A0A537KCM3-F1
#
_cell.length_a   1.000
_cell.length_b   1.000
_cell.length_c   1.000
_cell.angle_alpha   90.00
_cell.angle_beta   90.00
_cell.angle_gamma   90.00
#
_symmetry.space_group_name_H-M   'P 1'
#
loop_
_entity.id
_entity.type
_entity.pdbx_description
1 polymer ?
#
loop_
_entity_poly.entity_id
_entity_poly.type
_entity_poly.pdbx_seq_one_letter_code
_entity_poly.pdbx_strand_id
1 'polypeptide(L)'
;MNLQLLHTISGFMIVFSLMGKIIVHYYLNHLNGTTISPGTILLSPIQYLLPYRPDVKNEYLKLKRICNFLLAVAAISLILNIIFGVLIYSTY
;
A
#
# COMPACT_ATOMS: atom_id res chain seq x y z
N MET A 1 -12.37 19.39 13.15
CA MET A 1 -11.35 18.33 13.35
C MET A 1 -9.98 18.99 13.18
N ASN A 2 -9.01 18.74 14.07
CA ASN A 2 -7.68 19.37 13.97
C ASN A 2 -6.98 18.91 12.68
N LEU A 3 -6.52 19.84 11.84
CA LEU A 3 -5.83 19.56 10.58
C LEU A 3 -4.55 18.72 10.79
N GLN A 4 -3.85 18.95 11.91
CA GLN A 4 -2.70 18.13 12.32
C GLN A 4 -3.11 16.68 12.60
N LEU A 5 -4.29 16.46 13.20
CA LEU A 5 -4.80 15.11 13.46
C LEU A 5 -5.13 14.39 12.15
N LEU A 6 -5.74 15.09 11.18
CA LEU A 6 -6.01 14.56 9.83
C LEU A 6 -4.73 14.18 9.08
N HIS A 7 -3.69 15.04 9.18
CA HIS A 7 -2.37 14.73 8.64
C HIS A 7 -1.77 13.48 9.29
N THR A 8 -1.81 13.36 10.62
CA THR A 8 -1.29 12.17 11.31
C THR A 8 -2.06 10.89 10.96
N ILE A 9 -3.40 10.95 10.91
CA ILE A 9 -4.24 9.79 10.56
C ILE A 9 -3.97 9.33 9.13
N SER A 10 -3.88 10.26 8.18
CA SER A 10 -3.55 9.92 6.79
C SER A 10 -2.14 9.32 6.69
N GLY A 11 -1.17 9.82 7.46
CA GLY A 11 0.16 9.23 7.60
C GLY A 11 0.12 7.76 8.05
N PHE A 12 -0.64 7.46 9.12
CA PHE A 12 -0.82 6.09 9.58
C PHE A 12 -1.52 5.21 8.54
N MET A 13 -2.56 5.71 7.88
CA MET A 13 -3.27 4.98 6.82
C MET A 13 -2.34 4.57 5.68
N ILE A 14 -1.37 5.41 5.30
CA ILE A 14 -0.35 5.06 4.30
C ILE A 14 0.46 3.86 4.77
N VAL A 15 1.00 3.92 5.99
CA VAL A 15 1.86 2.86 6.55
C VAL A 15 1.09 1.53 6.65
N PHE A 16 -0.10 1.54 7.25
CA PHE A 16 -0.90 0.32 7.41
C PHE A 16 -1.31 -0.27 6.05
N SER A 17 -1.71 0.58 5.09
CA SER A 17 -2.10 0.10 3.76
C SER A 17 -0.93 -0.50 3.00
N LEU A 18 0.25 0.13 3.04
CA LEU A 18 1.45 -0.40 2.39
C LEU A 18 1.96 -1.68 3.05
N MET A 19 1.99 -1.74 4.38
CA MET A 19 2.36 -2.98 5.10
C MET A 19 1.38 -4.12 4.78
N GLY A 20 0.08 -3.86 4.85
CA GLY A 20 -0.95 -4.84 4.46
C GLY A 20 -0.78 -5.30 3.01
N LYS A 21 -0.52 -4.36 2.09
CA LYS A 21 -0.25 -4.67 0.68
C LYS A 21 0.96 -5.60 0.55
N ILE A 22 2.08 -5.30 1.20
CA ILE A 22 3.30 -6.10 1.11
C ILE A 22 3.03 -7.54 1.56
N ILE A 23 2.34 -7.71 2.69
CA ILE A 23 1.98 -9.03 3.22
C ILE A 23 1.11 -9.80 2.22
N VAL A 24 0.04 -9.19 1.70
CA VAL A 24 -0.86 -9.85 0.74
C VAL A 24 -0.15 -10.14 -0.58
N HIS A 25 0.68 -9.23 -1.09
CA HIS A 25 1.47 -9.42 -2.31
C HIS A 25 2.43 -10.60 -2.14
N TYR A 26 3.15 -10.66 -1.02
CA TYR A 26 4.05 -11.77 -0.71
C TYR A 26 3.29 -13.09 -0.63
N TYR A 27 2.15 -13.10 0.04
CA TYR A 27 1.31 -14.30 0.16
C TYR A 27 0.80 -14.78 -1.21
N LEU A 28 0.34 -13.88 -2.09
CA LEU A 28 -0.05 -14.22 -3.46
C LEU A 28 1.12 -14.78 -4.28
N ASN A 29 2.32 -14.20 -4.15
CA ASN A 29 3.52 -14.72 -4.81
C ASN A 29 3.89 -16.11 -4.33
N HIS A 30 3.75 -16.39 -3.04
CA HIS A 30 3.96 -17.71 -2.48
C HIS A 30 2.96 -18.74 -3.05
N LEU A 31 1.67 -18.38 -3.13
CA LEU A 31 0.62 -19.24 -3.69
C LEU A 31 0.79 -19.52 -5.18
N ASN A 32 1.37 -18.58 -5.93
CA ASN A 32 1.63 -18.73 -7.36
C ASN A 32 2.94 -19.48 -7.67
N GLY A 33 3.65 -20.00 -6.66
CA GLY A 33 4.93 -20.70 -6.86
C GLY A 33 6.08 -19.80 -7.29
N THR A 34 5.83 -18.49 -7.42
CA THR A 34 6.84 -17.44 -7.59
C THR A 34 7.39 -17.07 -6.22
N THR A 35 8.10 -18.01 -5.57
CA THR A 35 8.73 -17.78 -4.27
C THR A 35 9.90 -16.82 -4.42
N ILE A 36 9.60 -15.54 -4.32
CA ILE A 36 10.61 -14.49 -4.16
C ILE A 36 11.10 -14.58 -2.70
N SER A 37 12.40 -14.76 -2.50
CA SER A 37 12.95 -14.85 -1.15
C SER A 37 12.66 -13.56 -0.37
N PRO A 38 12.46 -13.61 0.96
CA PRO A 38 12.24 -12.42 1.79
C PRO A 38 13.33 -11.35 1.60
N GLY A 39 14.58 -11.76 1.33
CA GLY A 39 15.69 -10.85 1.04
C GLY A 39 15.53 -10.07 -0.28
N THR A 40 14.85 -10.63 -1.28
CA THR A 40 14.60 -9.93 -2.55
C THR A 40 13.56 -8.81 -2.41
N ILE A 41 12.73 -8.83 -1.36
CA ILE A 41 11.78 -7.75 -1.04
C ILE A 41 12.53 -6.45 -0.74
N LEU A 42 13.63 -6.55 0.01
CA LEU A 42 14.51 -5.43 0.34
C LEU A 42 15.26 -4.90 -0.89
N LEU A 43 15.57 -5.78 -1.84
CA LEU A 43 16.30 -5.42 -3.07
C LEU A 43 15.40 -4.82 -4.15
N SER A 44 14.09 -5.07 -4.12
CA SER A 44 13.13 -4.52 -5.09
C SER A 44 11.86 -3.98 -4.40
N PRO A 45 11.98 -2.92 -3.57
CA PRO A 45 10.83 -2.32 -2.89
C PRO A 45 9.82 -1.71 -3.89
N ILE A 46 10.29 -1.30 -5.06
CA ILE A 46 9.47 -0.68 -6.12
C ILE A 46 8.43 -1.66 -6.66
N GLN A 47 8.75 -2.95 -6.79
CA GLN A 47 7.80 -3.99 -7.18
C GLN A 47 6.58 -3.99 -6.25
N TYR A 48 6.80 -3.77 -4.95
CA TYR A 48 5.75 -3.73 -3.94
C TYR A 48 5.02 -2.39 -3.88
N LEU A 49 5.44 -1.39 -4.64
CA LEU A 49 4.72 -0.13 -4.88
C LEU A 49 3.88 -0.16 -6.17
N LEU A 50 4.07 -1.16 -7.03
CA LEU A 50 3.26 -1.35 -8.24
C LEU A 50 2.04 -2.25 -8.01
N PRO A 51 1.02 -2.20 -8.90
CA PRO A 51 -0.11 -3.12 -8.85
C PRO A 51 0.34 -4.59 -8.99
N TYR A 52 -0.33 -5.48 -8.28
CA TYR A 52 -0.18 -6.92 -8.46
C TYR A 52 -0.80 -7.33 -9.80
N ARG A 53 0.06 -7.66 -10.77
CA ARG A 53 -0.31 -8.05 -12.14
C ARG A 53 -0.46 -9.56 -12.36
N PRO A 54 0.34 -10.46 -11.75
CA PRO A 54 0.31 -11.89 -12.06
C PRO A 54 -1.09 -12.49 -12.01
N ASP A 55 -1.35 -13.45 -12.90
CA ASP A 55 -2.60 -14.20 -12.89
C ASP A 55 -2.67 -15.08 -11.64
N VAL A 56 -3.86 -15.18 -11.07
CA VAL A 56 -4.12 -15.94 -9.85
C VAL A 56 -5.28 -16.86 -10.10
N LYS A 57 -5.31 -18.01 -9.43
CA LYS A 57 -6.47 -18.92 -9.45
C LYS A 57 -7.74 -18.17 -9.03
N ASN A 58 -8.89 -18.61 -9.53
CA ASN A 58 -10.19 -17.96 -9.29
C ASN A 58 -10.49 -17.75 -7.79
N GLU A 59 -10.07 -18.69 -6.94
CA GLU A 59 -10.20 -18.61 -5.48
C GLU A 59 -9.45 -17.42 -4.84
N TYR A 60 -8.38 -16.95 -5.47
CA TYR A 60 -7.54 -15.84 -4.97
C TYR A 60 -7.81 -14.50 -5.68
N LEU A 61 -8.77 -14.42 -6.60
CA LEU A 61 -9.12 -13.16 -7.29
C LEU A 61 -9.55 -12.05 -6.32
N LYS A 62 -10.31 -12.41 -5.28
CA LYS A 62 -10.69 -11.47 -4.21
C LYS A 62 -9.46 -10.92 -3.50
N LEU A 63 -8.48 -11.78 -3.22
CA LEU A 63 -7.26 -11.41 -2.53
C LEU A 63 -6.35 -10.52 -3.40
N LYS A 64 -6.25 -10.80 -4.70
CA LYS A 64 -5.62 -9.90 -5.69
C LYS A 64 -6.29 -8.52 -5.71
N ARG A 65 -7.62 -8.48 -5.67
CA ARG A 65 -8.38 -7.22 -5.62
C ARG A 65 -8.09 -6.45 -4.33
N ILE A 66 -8.06 -7.11 -3.17
CA ILE A 66 -7.69 -6.51 -1.89
C ILE A 66 -6.26 -5.95 -1.92
N CYS A 67 -5.30 -6.71 -2.46
CA CYS A 67 -3.92 -6.25 -2.61
C CYS A 67 -3.83 -4.94 -3.41
N ASN A 68 -4.54 -4.85 -4.53
CA ASN A 68 -4.55 -3.65 -5.38
C ASN A 68 -5.38 -2.51 -4.76
N PHE A 69 -6.44 -2.84 -4.02
CA PHE A 69 -7.20 -1.85 -3.26
C PHE A 69 -6.36 -1.19 -2.17
N LEU A 70 -5.56 -1.96 -1.43
CA LEU A 70 -4.63 -1.41 -0.43
C LEU A 70 -3.63 -0.44 -1.04
N LEU A 71 -3.15 -0.70 -2.27
CA LEU A 71 -2.32 0.26 -2.99
C LEU A 71 -3.08 1.56 -3.31
N ALA A 72 -4.33 1.46 -3.78
CA ALA A 72 -5.15 2.63 -4.06
C ALA A 72 -5.42 3.45 -2.78
N VAL A 73 -5.73 2.79 -1.66
CA VAL A 73 -5.90 3.44 -0.36
C VAL A 73 -4.62 4.16 0.07
N ALA A 74 -3.45 3.52 -0.08
CA ALA A 74 -2.18 4.16 0.22
C ALA A 74 -1.94 5.40 -0.65
N ALA A 75 -2.21 5.32 -1.95
CA ALA A 75 -2.03 6.45 -2.88
C ALA A 75 -2.98 7.61 -2.55
N ILE A 76 -4.26 7.34 -2.32
CA ILE A 76 -5.25 8.36 -1.92
C ILE A 76 -4.84 8.98 -0.58
N SER A 77 -4.43 8.15 0.40
CA SER A 77 -4.00 8.64 1.71
C SER A 77 -2.75 9.51 1.62
N LEU A 78 -1.81 9.20 0.72
CA LEU A 78 -0.63 10.01 0.45
C LEU A 78 -1.01 11.37 -0.14
N ILE A 79 -1.91 11.41 -1.12
CA ILE A 79 -2.40 12.66 -1.71
C ILE A 79 -3.05 13.53 -0.61
N LEU A 80 -3.94 12.95 0.20
CA LEU A 80 -4.59 13.66 1.30
C LEU A 80 -3.57 14.15 2.34
N ASN A 81 -2.58 13.33 2.68
CA ASN A 81 -1.53 13.69 3.61
C ASN A 81 -0.75 14.92 3.11
N ILE A 82 -0.35 14.94 1.83
CA ILE A 82 0.31 16.09 1.22
C ILE A 82 -0.59 17.33 1.26
N ILE A 83 -1.87 17.21 0.88
CA ILE A 83 -2.82 18.33 0.92
C ILE A 83 -2.91 18.91 2.34
N PHE A 84 -3.08 18.06 3.36
CA PHE A 84 -3.15 18.53 4.74
C PHE A 84 -1.83 19.16 5.20
N GLY A 85 -0.68 18.60 4.81
CA GLY A 85 0.63 19.17 5.13
C GLY A 85 0.83 20.57 4.54
N VAL A 86 0.46 20.75 3.27
CA VAL A 86 0.51 22.07 2.59
C VAL A 86 -0.45 23.06 3.24
N LEU A 87 -1.67 22.64 3.57
CA LEU A 87 -2.64 23.49 4.26
C LEU A 87 -2.13 23.91 5.64
N ILE A 88 -1.53 22.99 6.42
CA ILE A 88 -0.90 23.32 7.70
C ILE A 88 0.18 24.38 7.48
N TYR A 89 1.12 24.14 6.56
CA TYR A 89 2.21 25.06 6.26
C TYR A 89 1.71 26.45 5.84
N SER A 90 0.66 26.53 5.02
CA SER A 90 0.08 27.80 4.56
C SER A 90 -0.70 28.57 5.62
N THR A 91 -1.03 27.94 6.76
CA THR A 91 -1.77 28.59 7.86
C THR A 91 -0.83 29.10 8.96
N TYR A 92 0.47 28.81 8.86
CA TYR A 92 1.56 29.35 9.69
C TYR A 92 2.27 30.49 8.97
#